data_AF-A0A7C5APW4-F1
#
_entry.id   AF-A0A7C5APW4-F1
#
_cell.length_a   1.000
_cell.length_b   1.000
_cell.length_c   1.000
_cell.angle_alpha   90.00
_cell.angle_beta   90.00
_cell.angle_gamma   90.00
#
_symmetry.space_group_name_H-M   'P 1'
#
loop_
_entity.id
_entity.type
_entity.pdbx_description
1 polymer ?
#
loop_
_entity_poly.entity_id
_entity_poly.type
_entity_poly.pdbx_seq_one_letter_code
_entity_poly.pdbx_strand_id
1 'polypeptide(L)'
;MRGKWVFGLLLGILVAVGSGCSLRQSQTPAPPIIPVQTPPAPTAKPTAGPTTAGQRFRRPNVEMTVLGTLPSGVPWGKAQGDHYFQGDPNAPVMLIEFSDYQ
;
A
#
# COMPACT_ATOMS: atom_id res chain seq x y z
N MET A 1 -30.12 -63.53 9.76
CA MET A 1 -29.83 -62.65 10.91
C MET A 1 -28.41 -62.06 10.83
N ARG A 2 -28.10 -61.20 9.84
CA ARG A 2 -26.73 -60.66 9.62
C ARG A 2 -26.68 -59.17 9.21
N GLY A 3 -27.78 -58.43 9.35
CA GLY A 3 -27.89 -57.05 8.82
C GLY A 3 -27.82 -55.91 9.85
N LYS A 4 -27.71 -56.20 11.15
CA LYS A 4 -27.88 -55.18 12.21
C LYS A 4 -26.58 -54.55 12.74
N TRP A 5 -25.41 -55.04 12.33
CA TRP A 5 -24.12 -54.60 12.89
C TRP A 5 -23.40 -53.50 12.10
N VAL A 6 -23.77 -53.27 10.83
CA VAL A 6 -23.07 -52.29 9.98
C VAL A 6 -23.54 -50.86 10.25
N PHE A 7 -24.80 -50.68 10.66
CA PHE A 7 -25.37 -49.34 10.90
C PHE A 7 -24.85 -48.64 12.15
N GLY A 8 -24.41 -49.39 13.19
CA GLY A 8 -23.85 -48.80 14.40
C GLY A 8 -22.45 -48.21 14.21
N LEU A 9 -21.67 -48.78 13.28
CA LEU A 9 -20.26 -48.40 13.08
C LEU A 9 -20.13 -47.14 12.20
N LEU A 10 -21.06 -46.93 11.26
CA LEU A 10 -21.10 -45.72 10.44
C LEU A 10 -21.58 -44.47 11.19
N LEU A 11 -22.45 -44.63 12.20
CA LEU A 11 -22.91 -43.50 13.03
C LEU A 11 -21.84 -43.06 14.06
N GLY A 12 -21.02 -44.00 14.55
CA GLY A 12 -19.91 -43.67 15.46
C GLY A 12 -18.77 -42.90 14.80
N ILE A 13 -18.51 -43.14 13.51
CA ILE A 13 -17.45 -42.43 12.76
C ILE A 13 -17.88 -40.99 12.43
N LEU A 14 -19.17 -40.73 12.21
CA LEU A 14 -19.65 -39.38 11.89
C LEU A 14 -19.58 -38.40 13.08
N VAL A 15 -19.63 -38.90 14.33
CA VAL A 15 -19.56 -38.06 15.54
C VAL A 15 -18.11 -37.72 15.92
N ALA A 16 -17.12 -38.51 15.49
CA ALA A 16 -15.71 -38.27 15.84
C ALA A 16 -15.03 -37.16 15.02
N VAL A 17 -15.64 -36.67 13.93
CA VAL A 17 -15.05 -35.64 13.04
C VAL A 17 -15.52 -34.21 13.40
N GLY A 18 -16.45 -34.06 14.35
CA GLY A 18 -17.06 -32.76 14.69
C GLY A 18 -16.29 -31.90 15.72
N SER A 19 -15.23 -32.42 16.34
CA SER A 19 -14.60 -31.76 17.49
C SER A 19 -13.17 -31.35 17.16
N GLY A 20 -12.98 -30.14 16.62
CA GLY A 20 -11.62 -29.60 16.57
C GLY A 20 -11.33 -28.48 15.58
N CYS A 21 -12.31 -27.73 15.07
CA CYS A 21 -12.02 -26.41 14.52
C CYS A 21 -11.73 -25.45 15.68
N SER A 22 -10.57 -25.59 16.33
CA SER A 22 -10.01 -24.52 17.15
C SER A 22 -9.69 -23.38 16.19
N LEU A 23 -10.60 -22.40 16.13
CA LEU A 23 -10.34 -21.08 15.59
C LEU A 23 -9.16 -20.50 16.36
N ARG A 24 -7.96 -20.69 15.82
CA ARG A 24 -6.74 -20.06 16.30
C ARG A 24 -6.94 -18.56 16.01
N GLN A 25 -7.45 -17.83 16.99
CA GLN A 25 -7.39 -16.38 16.99
C GLN A 25 -5.90 -16.02 16.94
N SER A 26 -5.41 -15.66 15.75
CA SER A 26 -4.22 -14.84 15.66
C SER A 26 -4.56 -13.53 16.36
N GLN A 27 -4.17 -13.41 17.63
CA GLN A 27 -3.97 -12.10 18.22
C GLN A 27 -2.80 -11.49 17.45
N THR A 28 -3.12 -10.68 16.45
CA THR A 28 -2.15 -9.73 15.91
C THR A 28 -1.76 -8.84 17.08
N PRO A 29 -0.49 -8.86 17.54
CA PRO A 29 -0.06 -7.94 18.58
C PRO A 29 -0.40 -6.52 18.11
N ALA A 30 -0.95 -5.72 19.02
CA ALA A 30 -1.18 -4.31 18.72
C ALA A 30 0.16 -3.72 18.24
N PRO A 31 0.15 -2.91 17.15
CA PRO A 31 1.36 -2.25 16.71
C PRO A 31 1.95 -1.50 17.90
N PRO A 32 3.29 -1.52 18.08
CA PRO A 32 3.91 -0.73 19.13
C PRO A 32 3.43 0.72 18.99
N ILE A 33 2.94 1.29 20.09
CA ILE A 33 2.61 2.71 20.15
C ILE A 33 3.94 3.43 20.07
N ILE A 34 4.40 3.70 18.85
CA ILE A 34 5.46 4.65 18.62
C ILE A 34 4.83 6.01 18.96
N PRO A 35 5.33 6.74 19.97
CA PRO A 35 4.87 8.10 20.18
C PRO A 35 5.08 8.83 18.86
N VAL A 36 4.00 9.33 18.27
CA VAL A 36 4.06 10.23 17.13
C VAL A 36 4.83 11.44 17.62
N GLN A 37 6.14 11.44 17.39
CA GLN A 37 6.94 12.64 17.47
C GLN A 37 6.46 13.45 16.28
N THR A 38 5.46 14.29 16.50
CA THR A 38 5.15 15.36 15.57
C THR A 38 6.47 16.11 15.42
N PRO A 39 7.10 16.10 14.23
CA PRO A 39 8.23 16.99 14.00
C PRO A 39 7.74 18.37 14.41
N PRO A 40 8.53 19.15 15.16
CA PRO A 40 8.15 20.53 15.41
C PRO A 40 7.79 21.13 14.06
N ALA A 41 6.56 21.63 13.93
CA ALA A 41 6.16 22.37 12.76
C ALA A 41 7.28 23.37 12.49
N PRO A 42 7.79 23.49 11.25
CA PRO A 42 8.86 24.44 10.98
C PRO A 42 8.36 25.84 11.40
N THR A 43 8.81 26.29 12.57
CA THR A 43 8.54 27.64 13.10
C THR A 43 9.30 28.71 12.29
N ALA A 44 10.06 28.28 11.28
CA ALA A 44 10.46 29.15 10.21
C ALA A 44 9.21 29.57 9.42
N LYS A 45 8.62 30.71 9.82
CA LYS A 45 8.04 31.64 8.85
C LYS A 45 8.98 31.63 7.65
N PRO A 46 8.51 31.37 6.42
CA PRO A 46 9.40 31.44 5.27
C PRO A 46 10.00 32.84 5.28
N THR A 47 11.25 32.94 5.72
CA THR A 47 12.06 34.11 5.49
C THR A 47 12.12 34.13 3.99
N ALA A 48 11.39 35.07 3.39
CA ALA A 48 11.58 35.40 2.00
C ALA A 48 13.08 35.69 1.87
N GLY A 49 13.84 34.68 1.42
CA GLY A 49 15.15 34.93 0.85
C GLY A 49 14.98 35.97 -0.24
N PRO A 50 16.03 36.71 -0.61
CA PRO A 50 15.92 37.71 -1.66
C PRO A 50 15.16 37.10 -2.83
N THR A 51 13.96 37.63 -3.09
CA THR A 51 13.17 37.28 -4.25
C THR A 51 14.01 37.75 -5.43
N THR A 52 14.89 36.87 -5.93
CA THR A 52 15.54 37.06 -7.22
C THR A 52 14.43 36.96 -8.25
N ALA A 53 13.79 38.09 -8.49
CA ALA A 53 12.79 38.28 -9.52
C ALA A 53 13.41 37.82 -10.85
N GLY A 54 13.07 36.61 -11.29
CA GLY A 54 13.53 36.10 -12.59
C GLY A 54 13.91 34.63 -12.64
N GLN A 55 14.13 33.93 -11.52
CA GLN A 55 14.37 32.48 -11.57
C GLN A 55 13.01 31.76 -11.76
N ARG A 56 12.53 31.73 -13.01
CA ARG A 56 11.44 30.81 -13.38
C ARG A 56 11.93 29.41 -13.07
N PHE A 57 11.20 28.68 -12.22
CA PHE A 57 11.41 27.25 -12.03
C PHE A 57 11.41 26.58 -13.42
N ARG A 58 12.58 26.10 -13.84
CA ARG A 58 12.69 25.27 -15.04
C ARG A 58 12.44 23.84 -14.60
N ARG A 59 11.36 23.26 -15.10
CA ARG A 59 11.09 21.82 -14.95
C ARG A 59 12.34 21.06 -15.41
N PRO A 60 12.89 20.16 -14.58
CA PRO A 60 13.94 19.25 -15.04
C PRO A 60 13.41 18.47 -16.24
N ASN A 61 14.24 18.27 -17.27
CA ASN A 61 13.88 17.43 -18.40
C ASN A 61 13.93 15.97 -17.94
N VAL A 62 12.83 15.47 -17.36
CA VAL A 62 12.71 14.10 -16.89
C VAL A 62 12.15 13.24 -18.01
N GLU A 63 12.94 12.28 -18.45
CA GLU A 63 12.48 11.26 -19.38
C GLU A 63 11.48 10.33 -18.68
N MET A 64 10.33 10.11 -19.33
CA MET A 64 9.23 9.29 -18.83
C MET A 64 8.93 8.19 -19.84
N THR A 65 9.02 6.94 -19.41
CA THR A 65 8.67 5.77 -20.23
C THR A 65 7.32 5.23 -19.78
N VAL A 66 6.30 5.39 -20.62
CA VAL A 66 4.96 4.82 -20.37
C VAL A 66 5.04 3.30 -20.50
N LEU A 67 4.65 2.59 -19.44
CA LEU A 67 4.60 1.12 -19.40
C LEU A 67 3.18 0.59 -19.61
N GLY A 68 2.17 1.41 -19.32
CA GLY A 68 0.78 1.04 -19.55
C GLY A 68 -0.21 2.12 -19.13
N THR A 69 -1.46 1.68 -18.99
CA THR A 69 -2.58 2.54 -18.61
C THR A 69 -3.41 1.83 -17.55
N LEU A 70 -3.80 2.56 -16.50
CA LEU A 70 -4.70 2.06 -15.46
C LEU A 70 -6.12 1.86 -16.02
N PRO A 71 -7.00 1.09 -15.34
CA PRO A 71 -8.42 1.00 -15.71
C PRO A 71 -9.12 2.36 -15.76
N SER A 72 -8.61 3.35 -15.02
CA SER A 72 -9.06 4.74 -15.04
C SER A 72 -8.67 5.52 -16.31
N GLY A 73 -7.87 4.93 -17.21
CA GLY A 73 -7.32 5.61 -18.39
C GLY A 73 -6.06 6.42 -18.12
N VAL A 74 -5.55 6.43 -16.88
CA VAL A 74 -4.36 7.21 -16.50
C VAL A 74 -3.09 6.46 -16.90
N PRO A 75 -2.16 7.07 -17.67
CA PRO A 75 -0.87 6.46 -17.98
C PRO A 75 -0.04 6.24 -16.71
N TRP A 76 0.72 5.16 -16.71
CA TRP A 76 1.70 4.89 -15.65
C TRP A 76 2.97 4.32 -16.27
N GLY A 77 4.08 4.46 -15.55
CA GLY A 77 5.35 3.94 -16.02
C GLY A 77 6.51 4.29 -15.11
N LYS A 78 7.69 4.45 -15.73
CA LYS A 78 8.93 4.78 -15.03
C LYS A 78 9.52 6.10 -15.52
N ALA A 79 9.92 6.93 -14.59
CA ALA A 79 10.72 8.12 -14.80
C ALA A 79 12.23 7.78 -14.75
N GLN A 80 13.07 8.77 -15.02
CA GLN A 80 14.51 8.68 -14.79
C GLN A 80 14.83 8.13 -13.38
N GLY A 81 15.77 7.19 -13.28
CA GLY A 81 16.17 6.59 -12.00
C GLY A 81 15.23 5.51 -11.49
N ASP A 82 14.43 4.89 -12.36
CA ASP A 82 13.49 3.81 -12.03
C ASP A 82 12.38 4.20 -11.03
N HIS A 83 12.15 5.50 -10.84
CA HIS A 83 11.02 5.99 -10.04
C HIS A 83 9.70 5.78 -10.78
N TYR A 84 8.68 5.27 -10.09
CA TYR A 84 7.36 5.13 -10.70
C TYR A 84 6.68 6.49 -10.88
N PHE A 85 5.94 6.64 -11.97
CA PHE A 85 5.05 7.77 -12.18
C PHE A 85 3.65 7.31 -12.57
N GLN A 86 2.67 8.17 -12.29
CA GLN A 86 1.29 8.06 -12.73
C GLN A 86 0.80 9.44 -13.15
N GLY A 87 0.17 9.54 -14.33
CA GLY A 87 -0.30 10.80 -14.90
C GLY A 87 0.15 11.02 -16.35
N ASP A 88 -0.19 12.18 -16.91
CA ASP A 88 0.26 12.58 -18.24
C ASP A 88 1.77 12.92 -18.22
N PRO A 89 2.63 12.21 -18.98
CA PRO A 89 4.06 12.51 -19.03
C PRO A 89 4.37 13.92 -19.57
N ASN A 90 3.45 14.49 -20.35
CA ASN A 90 3.56 15.84 -20.93
C ASN A 90 2.88 16.91 -20.07
N ALA A 91 2.41 16.58 -18.86
CA ALA A 91 1.78 17.54 -17.97
C ALA A 91 2.70 18.75 -17.72
N PRO A 92 2.14 19.97 -17.67
CA PRO A 92 2.92 21.19 -17.44
C PRO A 92 3.45 21.29 -16.00
N VAL A 93 2.86 20.51 -15.10
CA VAL A 93 3.22 20.44 -13.68
C VAL A 93 3.49 18.97 -13.33
N MET A 94 4.51 18.77 -12.51
CA MET A 94 4.92 17.45 -12.02
C MET A 94 4.98 17.50 -10.50
N LEU A 95 4.32 16.55 -9.85
CA LEU A 95 4.37 16.36 -8.40
C LEU A 95 5.40 15.26 -8.10
N ILE A 96 6.24 15.49 -7.10
CA ILE A 96 7.19 14.51 -6.60
C ILE A 96 6.75 14.16 -5.18
N GLU A 97 6.32 12.92 -5.00
CA GLU A 97 5.88 12.40 -3.71
C GLU A 97 7.02 11.65 -3.02
N PHE A 98 7.23 11.96 -1.74
CA PHE A 98 8.10 11.20 -0.85
C PHE A 98 7.20 10.56 0.21
N SER A 99 6.98 9.25 0.10
CA SER A 99 6.12 8.49 0.99
C SER A 99 6.87 7.34 1.65
N ASP A 100 6.58 7.07 2.92
CA ASP A 100 6.96 5.85 3.63
C ASP A 100 5.68 5.15 4.10
N TYR A 101 5.63 3.83 3.97
CA TYR A 101 4.44 3.01 4.27
C TYR A 101 4.52 2.31 5.64
N GLN A 102 5.52 2.65 6.46
CA GLN A 102 5.77 2.06 7.78
C GLN A 102 5.00 2.74 8.90
#